data_AF-A0A0E4H7T9-F1
#
_entry.id   AF-A0A0E4H7T9-F1
#
_cell.length_a   1.000
_cell.length_b   1.000
_cell.length_c   1.000
_cell.angle_alpha   90.00
_cell.angle_beta   90.00
_cell.angle_gamma   90.00
#
_symmetry.space_group_name_H-M   'P 1'
#
loop_
_entity.id
_entity.type
_entity.pdbx_description
1 polymer ?
#
loop_
_entity_poly.entity_id
_entity_poly.type
_entity_poly.pdbx_seq_one_letter_code
_entity_poly.pdbx_strand_id
1 'polypeptide(L)'
;MARWKIGSFTAALGCIIFGVIIALAQFDVITYQALGYLWPALLILLGLETLLRIFIKSDAKTRISGWAVVLIVILVAASGAQKVLSDGSLSGIFGNTQLVPVNGTAEVQPGIKNVKIELPHGKIKLNGVEGSKLDYEGKLELPGDSEQEASSALAQKWTVIAEGDTLTMKLEGNSGWLSNIHIGFNFKDPYLNVSLPSNLAVEVETSDGSIEAGNLQSGIEADTSNGRLDIHDVAGGVDAHTSNGTITAQNVKGEVKLVSSNGAMSLGNIDGSLYAKSSNGKITINSGITGEWKCSSSNGKIIAGVPAATDATITADTSNGSLKGNVSWDGSDGHGTAVLGSGTHKVSLSTSNGSVTVDTAE
;
A
#
# COMPACT_ATOMS: atom_id res chain seq x y z
N MET A 1 -29.07 -25.90 -30.29
CA MET A 1 -27.86 -26.12 -29.48
C MET A 1 -28.07 -25.54 -28.09
N ALA A 2 -28.03 -26.37 -27.04
CA ALA A 2 -28.30 -25.94 -25.67
C ALA A 2 -27.25 -24.90 -25.20
N ARG A 3 -27.70 -23.74 -24.73
CA ARG A 3 -26.85 -22.68 -24.15
C ARG A 3 -26.46 -23.07 -22.72
N TRP A 4 -25.42 -23.87 -22.57
CA TRP A 4 -24.90 -24.25 -21.25
C TRP A 4 -24.23 -23.04 -20.58
N LYS A 5 -24.64 -22.71 -19.35
CA LYS A 5 -24.02 -21.64 -18.55
C LYS A 5 -22.69 -22.13 -17.96
N ILE A 6 -21.74 -21.23 -17.73
CA ILE A 6 -20.46 -21.54 -17.09
C ILE A 6 -20.71 -21.88 -15.62
N GLY A 7 -20.11 -22.99 -15.15
CA GLY A 7 -20.19 -23.46 -13.77
C GLY A 7 -21.28 -24.51 -13.50
N SER A 8 -22.14 -24.83 -14.48
CA SER A 8 -23.15 -25.89 -14.29
C SER A 8 -22.53 -27.29 -14.20
N PHE A 9 -21.42 -27.52 -14.90
CA PHE A 9 -20.68 -28.78 -14.83
C PHE A 9 -19.89 -28.87 -13.53
N THR A 10 -19.15 -27.81 -13.18
CA THR A 10 -18.44 -27.73 -11.90
C THR A 10 -19.37 -27.94 -10.70
N ALA A 11 -20.57 -27.34 -10.74
CA ALA A 11 -21.59 -27.53 -9.70
C ALA A 11 -22.05 -29.00 -9.56
N ALA A 12 -22.38 -29.65 -10.68
CA ALA A 12 -22.81 -31.04 -10.67
C ALA A 12 -21.70 -31.98 -10.16
N LEU A 13 -20.48 -31.78 -10.62
CA LEU A 13 -19.31 -32.54 -10.17
C LEU A 13 -19.04 -32.31 -8.68
N GLY A 14 -19.17 -31.07 -8.20
CA GLY A 14 -19.04 -30.73 -6.78
C GLY A 14 -20.06 -31.44 -5.90
N CYS A 15 -21.33 -31.49 -6.31
CA CYS A 15 -22.37 -32.23 -5.58
C CYS A 15 -22.06 -33.73 -5.50
N ILE A 16 -21.55 -34.32 -6.59
CA ILE A 16 -21.18 -35.75 -6.62
C ILE A 16 -20.01 -36.02 -5.67
N ILE A 17 -18.93 -35.23 -5.76
CA ILE A 17 -17.75 -35.39 -4.90
C ILE A 17 -18.15 -35.20 -3.43
N PHE A 18 -18.97 -34.19 -3.13
CA PHE A 18 -19.46 -33.93 -1.78
C PHE A 18 -20.26 -35.11 -1.21
N GLY A 19 -21.19 -35.66 -2.01
CA GLY A 19 -21.97 -36.85 -1.62
C GLY A 19 -21.10 -38.09 -1.39
N VAL A 20 -20.08 -38.31 -2.23
CA VAL A 20 -19.13 -39.42 -2.07
C VAL A 20 -18.31 -39.27 -0.78
N ILE A 21 -17.82 -38.07 -0.48
CA ILE A 21 -17.05 -37.85 0.75
C ILE A 21 -17.89 -38.11 2.00
N ILE A 22 -19.14 -37.63 2.03
CA ILE A 22 -20.06 -37.88 3.16
C ILE A 22 -20.33 -39.38 3.32
N ALA A 23 -20.61 -40.08 2.23
CA ALA A 23 -20.86 -41.52 2.26
C ALA A 23 -19.63 -42.28 2.80
N LEU A 24 -18.43 -41.99 2.29
CA LEU A 24 -17.20 -42.64 2.73
C LEU A 24 -16.86 -42.30 4.19
N ALA A 25 -17.16 -41.09 4.65
CA ALA A 25 -16.97 -40.70 6.04
C ALA A 25 -17.91 -41.45 7.00
N GLN A 26 -19.13 -41.77 6.57
CA GLN A 26 -20.09 -42.54 7.36
C GLN A 26 -19.65 -44.00 7.57
N PHE A 27 -18.78 -44.53 6.70
CA PHE A 27 -18.20 -45.87 6.81
C PHE A 27 -16.78 -45.85 7.43
N ASP A 28 -16.37 -44.75 8.06
CA ASP A 28 -15.03 -44.55 8.65
C ASP A 28 -13.85 -44.76 7.68
N VAL A 29 -14.10 -44.69 6.36
CA VAL A 29 -13.06 -44.86 5.34
C VAL A 29 -12.19 -43.59 5.23
N ILE A 30 -12.79 -42.42 5.45
CA ILE A 30 -12.12 -41.12 5.44
C ILE A 30 -12.66 -40.24 6.56
N THR A 31 -11.84 -39.30 7.05
CA THR A 31 -12.29 -38.32 8.05
C THR A 31 -13.05 -37.15 7.41
N TYR A 32 -13.93 -36.51 8.19
CA TYR A 32 -14.62 -35.28 7.78
C TYR A 32 -13.67 -34.12 7.45
N GLN A 33 -12.39 -34.21 7.85
CA GLN A 33 -11.34 -33.27 7.42
C GLN A 33 -11.16 -33.24 5.90
N ALA A 34 -11.47 -34.33 5.19
CA ALA A 34 -11.40 -34.39 3.73
C ALA A 34 -12.35 -33.39 3.05
N LEU A 35 -13.46 -32.98 3.70
CA LEU A 35 -14.36 -31.95 3.18
C LEU A 35 -13.68 -30.58 3.08
N GLY A 36 -12.64 -30.31 3.88
CA GLY A 36 -11.89 -29.05 3.84
C GLY A 36 -11.15 -28.81 2.52
N TYR A 37 -10.82 -29.88 1.80
CA TYR A 37 -10.13 -29.82 0.50
C TYR A 37 -11.08 -29.75 -0.71
N LEU A 38 -12.40 -29.77 -0.48
CA LEU A 38 -13.39 -29.80 -1.56
C LEU A 38 -13.52 -28.44 -2.25
N TRP A 39 -13.41 -27.34 -1.51
CA TRP A 39 -13.61 -26.00 -2.07
C TRP A 39 -12.45 -25.52 -2.97
N PRO A 40 -11.14 -25.76 -2.67
CA PRO A 40 -10.06 -25.38 -3.59
C PRO A 40 -10.12 -26.21 -4.88
N ALA A 41 -10.44 -27.51 -4.78
CA ALA A 41 -10.62 -28.39 -5.93
C ALA A 41 -11.74 -27.88 -6.86
N LEU A 42 -12.83 -27.35 -6.30
CA LEU A 42 -13.92 -26.78 -7.09
C LEU A 42 -13.59 -25.42 -7.71
N LEU A 43 -12.79 -24.58 -7.06
CA LEU A 43 -12.29 -23.35 -7.67
C LEU A 43 -11.36 -23.65 -8.84
N ILE A 44 -10.48 -24.64 -8.69
CA ILE A 44 -9.61 -25.12 -9.78
C ILE A 44 -10.47 -25.67 -10.93
N LEU A 45 -11.47 -26.51 -10.63
CA LEU A 45 -12.39 -27.05 -11.63
C LEU A 45 -13.18 -25.94 -12.36
N LEU A 46 -13.61 -24.91 -11.63
CA LEU A 46 -14.30 -23.75 -12.22
C LEU A 46 -13.36 -22.93 -13.13
N GLY A 47 -12.13 -22.70 -12.67
CA GLY A 47 -11.07 -22.04 -13.45
C GLY A 47 -10.74 -22.81 -14.73
N LEU A 48 -10.57 -24.14 -14.62
CA LEU A 48 -10.37 -25.04 -15.76
C LEU A 48 -11.57 -25.03 -16.71
N GLU A 49 -12.81 -25.07 -16.21
CA GLU A 49 -14.02 -24.98 -17.03
C GLU A 49 -14.07 -23.65 -17.80
N THR A 50 -13.63 -22.57 -17.16
CA THR A 50 -13.58 -21.23 -17.76
C THR A 50 -12.50 -21.15 -18.85
N LEU A 51 -11.29 -21.65 -18.58
CA LEU A 51 -10.18 -21.71 -19.54
C LEU A 51 -10.52 -22.60 -20.75
N LEU A 52 -11.08 -23.78 -20.52
CA LEU A 52 -11.53 -24.70 -21.57
C LEU A 52 -12.54 -24.03 -22.51
N ARG A 53 -13.45 -23.20 -21.99
CA ARG A 53 -14.41 -22.49 -22.84
C ARG A 53 -13.82 -21.32 -23.60
N ILE A 54 -12.89 -20.58 -23.01
CA ILE A 54 -12.13 -19.54 -23.73
C ILE A 54 -11.37 -20.18 -24.90
N PHE A 55 -10.80 -21.36 -24.70
CA PHE A 55 -10.04 -22.08 -25.74
C PHE A 55 -10.93 -22.69 -26.84
N ILE A 56 -12.15 -23.13 -26.51
CA ILE A 56 -13.05 -23.81 -27.45
C ILE A 56 -14.00 -22.85 -28.20
N LYS A 57 -14.28 -21.63 -27.68
CA LYS A 57 -15.15 -20.64 -28.36
C LYS A 57 -14.65 -19.20 -28.18
N SER A 58 -14.03 -18.64 -29.22
CA SER A 58 -13.41 -17.29 -29.16
C SER A 58 -14.37 -16.09 -29.25
N ASP A 59 -15.67 -16.26 -29.54
CA ASP A 59 -16.58 -15.13 -29.84
C ASP A 59 -17.85 -15.03 -28.96
N ALA A 60 -17.96 -15.79 -27.86
CA ALA A 60 -19.16 -15.75 -27.03
C ALA A 60 -18.98 -14.83 -25.80
N LYS A 61 -19.82 -13.77 -25.67
CA LYS A 61 -19.95 -12.95 -24.46
C LYS A 61 -20.08 -13.85 -23.22
N THR A 62 -19.04 -13.92 -22.40
CA THR A 62 -18.98 -14.76 -21.20
C THR A 62 -19.87 -14.14 -20.12
N ARG A 63 -21.07 -14.70 -19.91
CA ARG A 63 -21.89 -14.41 -18.72
C ARG A 63 -21.68 -15.51 -17.69
N ILE A 64 -21.06 -15.15 -16.57
CA ILE A 64 -20.93 -16.02 -15.40
C ILE A 64 -22.32 -16.25 -14.80
N SER A 65 -22.65 -17.50 -14.47
CA SER A 65 -23.91 -17.83 -13.82
C SER A 65 -23.91 -17.30 -12.39
N GLY A 66 -24.89 -16.46 -12.00
CA GLY A 66 -25.05 -16.03 -10.61
C GLY A 66 -25.19 -17.21 -9.62
N TRP A 67 -25.72 -18.34 -10.09
CA TRP A 67 -25.79 -19.58 -9.31
C TRP A 67 -24.42 -20.21 -9.03
N ALA A 68 -23.42 -20.01 -9.87
CA ALA A 68 -22.06 -20.51 -9.62
C ALA A 68 -21.38 -19.72 -8.49
N VAL A 69 -21.57 -18.40 -8.45
CA VAL A 69 -21.11 -17.53 -7.35
C VAL A 69 -21.81 -17.91 -6.05
N VAL A 70 -23.13 -18.10 -6.08
CA VAL A 70 -23.91 -18.57 -4.93
C VAL A 70 -23.46 -19.95 -4.45
N LEU A 71 -23.14 -20.89 -5.36
CA LEU A 71 -22.61 -22.21 -5.00
C LEU A 71 -21.22 -22.13 -4.36
N ILE A 72 -20.33 -21.26 -4.87
CA ILE A 72 -19.02 -21.03 -4.25
C ILE A 72 -19.21 -20.45 -2.84
N VAL A 73 -20.08 -19.45 -2.68
CA VAL A 73 -20.39 -18.84 -1.38
C VAL A 73 -20.99 -19.88 -0.42
N ILE A 74 -21.95 -20.70 -0.88
CA ILE A 74 -22.57 -21.76 -0.08
C ILE A 74 -21.58 -22.88 0.25
N LEU A 75 -20.65 -23.22 -0.65
CA LEU A 75 -19.66 -24.29 -0.42
C LEU A 75 -18.50 -23.82 0.45
N VAL A 76 -18.07 -22.57 0.33
CA VAL A 76 -17.22 -21.90 1.33
C VAL A 76 -17.95 -21.90 2.68
N ALA A 77 -19.25 -21.61 2.68
CA ALA A 77 -20.07 -21.66 3.88
C ALA A 77 -20.39 -23.08 4.38
N ALA A 78 -20.24 -24.16 3.58
CA ALA A 78 -20.57 -25.54 3.97
C ALA A 78 -19.32 -26.38 4.34
N SER A 79 -18.18 -26.10 3.70
CA SER A 79 -16.87 -26.70 4.00
C SER A 79 -16.11 -25.90 5.06
N GLY A 80 -16.25 -24.58 5.05
CA GLY A 80 -15.81 -23.70 6.14
C GLY A 80 -16.79 -23.64 7.31
N ALA A 81 -18.06 -24.01 7.12
CA ALA A 81 -19.15 -23.87 8.09
C ALA A 81 -18.77 -24.21 9.53
N GLN A 82 -18.21 -25.39 9.79
CA GLN A 82 -18.01 -25.80 11.19
C GLN A 82 -16.90 -25.01 11.90
N LYS A 83 -15.94 -24.43 11.18
CA LYS A 83 -14.89 -23.55 11.74
C LYS A 83 -15.21 -22.05 11.61
N VAL A 84 -15.93 -21.66 10.55
CA VAL A 84 -16.38 -20.30 10.25
C VAL A 84 -17.66 -19.94 11.02
N LEU A 85 -18.57 -20.89 11.28
CA LEU A 85 -19.80 -20.67 12.07
C LEU A 85 -19.54 -20.75 13.57
N SER A 86 -18.44 -21.37 14.03
CA SER A 86 -18.09 -21.44 15.45
C SER A 86 -17.31 -20.21 15.93
N ASP A 87 -16.43 -19.65 15.10
CA ASP A 87 -15.56 -18.50 15.44
C ASP A 87 -15.85 -17.24 14.59
N GLY A 88 -16.78 -17.31 13.63
CA GLY A 88 -17.11 -16.17 12.75
C GLY A 88 -16.04 -15.79 11.73
N SER A 89 -14.94 -16.55 11.62
CA SER A 89 -13.76 -16.19 10.84
C SER A 89 -13.20 -17.34 9.98
N LEU A 90 -12.55 -17.00 8.86
CA LEU A 90 -11.82 -17.94 8.00
C LEU A 90 -10.41 -18.27 8.52
N SER A 91 -10.08 -17.85 9.75
CA SER A 91 -8.80 -18.11 10.46
C SER A 91 -8.37 -19.58 10.43
N GLY A 92 -9.32 -20.52 10.51
CA GLY A 92 -9.03 -21.96 10.46
C GLY A 92 -8.55 -22.51 9.11
N ILE A 93 -8.50 -21.67 8.06
CA ILE A 93 -8.01 -21.97 6.71
C ILE A 93 -6.75 -21.15 6.38
N PHE A 94 -6.62 -19.94 6.91
CA PHE A 94 -5.52 -19.00 6.59
C PHE A 94 -4.47 -18.87 7.70
N GLY A 95 -4.61 -19.62 8.79
CA GLY A 95 -3.74 -19.54 9.97
C GLY A 95 -4.25 -18.50 10.97
N ASN A 96 -4.12 -18.78 12.26
CA ASN A 96 -4.43 -17.81 13.29
C ASN A 96 -3.21 -16.93 13.58
N THR A 97 -3.44 -15.65 13.83
CA THR A 97 -2.41 -14.70 14.22
C THR A 97 -2.69 -14.16 15.61
N GLN A 98 -1.73 -13.49 16.25
CA GLN A 98 -1.94 -12.72 17.48
C GLN A 98 -1.16 -11.41 17.39
N LEU A 99 -1.67 -10.36 18.05
CA LEU A 99 -0.91 -9.14 18.26
C LEU A 99 -0.03 -9.33 19.50
N VAL A 100 1.28 -9.33 19.30
CA VAL A 100 2.26 -9.53 20.36
C VAL A 100 2.95 -8.20 20.66
N PRO A 101 3.01 -7.76 21.92
CA PRO A 101 3.73 -6.55 22.28
C PRO A 101 5.22 -6.72 22.01
N VAL A 102 5.82 -5.69 21.42
CA VAL A 102 7.26 -5.60 21.19
C VAL A 102 7.76 -4.28 21.77
N ASN A 103 8.88 -4.30 22.46
CA ASN A 103 9.55 -3.09 22.92
C ASN A 103 11.05 -3.35 23.07
N GLY A 104 11.83 -2.28 23.07
CA GLY A 104 13.26 -2.36 23.34
C GLY A 104 13.97 -1.03 23.13
N THR A 105 15.22 -1.02 23.54
CA THR A 105 16.14 0.11 23.37
C THR A 105 17.42 -0.43 22.74
N ALA A 106 17.88 0.22 21.67
CA ALA A 106 19.17 -0.03 21.04
C ALA A 106 20.06 1.21 21.20
N GLU A 107 21.30 1.03 21.65
CA GLU A 107 22.29 2.11 21.58
C GLU A 107 22.82 2.22 20.15
N VAL A 108 22.71 3.40 19.58
CA VAL A 108 23.21 3.69 18.22
C VAL A 108 24.71 3.92 18.32
N GLN A 109 25.48 2.96 17.83
CA GLN A 109 26.94 3.06 17.81
C GLN A 109 27.39 4.22 16.91
N PRO A 110 28.53 4.89 17.19
CA PRO A 110 28.98 6.06 16.42
C PRO A 110 29.18 5.83 14.91
N GLY A 111 29.30 4.57 14.46
CA GLY A 111 29.43 4.21 13.04
C GLY A 111 28.10 4.12 12.29
N ILE A 112 26.97 4.06 12.98
CA ILE A 112 25.65 3.93 12.37
C ILE A 112 25.19 5.29 11.84
N LYS A 113 24.74 5.30 10.58
CA LYS A 113 24.23 6.47 9.86
C LYS A 113 22.81 6.26 9.34
N ASN A 114 22.38 5.01 9.22
CA ASN A 114 21.09 4.65 8.65
C ASN A 114 20.31 3.70 9.58
N VAL A 115 18.99 3.85 9.60
CA VAL A 115 18.07 2.93 10.26
C VAL A 115 17.13 2.37 9.21
N LYS A 116 17.13 1.04 9.03
CA LYS A 116 16.24 0.36 8.11
C LYS A 116 15.15 -0.38 8.87
N ILE A 117 13.89 -0.19 8.51
CA ILE A 117 12.73 -0.82 9.14
C ILE A 117 11.93 -1.58 8.08
N GLU A 118 11.83 -2.91 8.24
CA GLU A 118 11.07 -3.79 7.34
C GLU A 118 9.97 -4.50 8.12
N LEU A 119 8.70 -4.16 7.83
CA LEU A 119 7.53 -4.87 8.37
C LEU A 119 6.66 -5.40 7.24
N PRO A 120 6.10 -6.62 7.34
CA PRO A 120 5.16 -7.09 6.33
C PRO A 120 3.88 -6.26 6.34
N HIS A 121 3.36 -5.96 7.53
CA HIS A 121 2.14 -5.19 7.74
C HIS A 121 2.25 -4.33 9.00
N GLY A 122 1.52 -3.23 9.04
CA GLY A 122 1.32 -2.41 10.22
C GLY A 122 1.70 -0.95 10.05
N LYS A 123 1.15 -0.13 10.95
CA LYS A 123 1.37 1.32 11.00
C LYS A 123 2.75 1.58 11.61
N ILE A 124 3.60 2.33 10.92
CA ILE A 124 4.92 2.69 11.42
C ILE A 124 4.91 4.18 11.71
N LYS A 125 5.28 4.55 12.95
CA LYS A 125 5.44 5.93 13.35
C LYS A 125 6.89 6.18 13.76
N LEU A 126 7.53 7.14 13.10
CA LEU A 126 8.91 7.51 13.32
C LEU A 126 8.98 8.93 13.86
N ASN A 127 9.78 9.13 14.89
CA ASN A 127 10.04 10.45 15.43
C ASN A 127 11.55 10.62 15.70
N GLY A 128 12.16 11.60 15.04
CA GLY A 128 13.52 12.00 15.35
C GLY A 128 13.62 12.70 16.70
N VAL A 129 14.60 12.32 17.50
CA VAL A 129 14.89 12.90 18.83
C VAL A 129 16.38 13.24 18.94
N GLU A 130 16.73 14.11 19.88
CA GLU A 130 18.14 14.34 20.25
C GLU A 130 18.67 13.18 21.09
N GLY A 131 19.91 12.76 20.83
CA GLY A 131 20.60 11.73 21.61
C GLY A 131 21.21 10.65 20.73
N SER A 132 21.54 9.51 21.34
CA SER A 132 22.21 8.37 20.69
C SER A 132 21.47 7.05 20.92
N LYS A 133 20.20 7.12 21.37
CA LYS A 133 19.38 5.94 21.67
C LYS A 133 18.25 5.84 20.67
N LEU A 134 17.99 4.60 20.25
CA LEU A 134 16.80 4.24 19.51
C LEU A 134 15.88 3.46 20.44
N ASP A 135 14.71 4.00 20.70
CA ASP A 135 13.66 3.37 21.50
C ASP A 135 12.52 2.97 20.59
N TYR A 136 11.98 1.77 20.78
CA TYR A 136 10.84 1.30 20.02
C TYR A 136 9.83 0.57 20.88
N GLU A 137 8.56 0.71 20.53
CA GLU A 137 7.43 0.01 21.14
C GLU A 137 6.35 -0.26 20.10
N GLY A 138 5.58 -1.32 20.27
CA GLY A 138 4.55 -1.66 19.31
C GLY A 138 3.80 -2.93 19.63
N LYS A 139 2.92 -3.29 18.70
CA LYS A 139 2.26 -4.60 18.66
C LYS A 139 2.40 -5.14 17.25
N LEU A 140 3.13 -6.25 17.11
CA LEU A 140 3.35 -6.89 15.81
C LEU A 140 2.40 -8.07 15.66
N GLU A 141 1.97 -8.32 14.42
CA GLU A 141 1.13 -9.46 14.10
C GLU A 141 2.00 -10.67 13.77
N LEU A 142 1.83 -11.75 14.55
CA LEU A 142 2.58 -12.99 14.38
C LEU A 142 1.65 -14.20 14.29
N PRO A 143 2.04 -15.26 13.58
CA PRO A 143 1.29 -16.51 13.56
C PRO A 143 1.31 -17.17 14.95
N GLY A 144 0.19 -17.73 15.36
CA GLY A 144 0.07 -18.51 16.59
C GLY A 144 -1.39 -18.73 16.99
N ASP A 145 -1.71 -19.95 17.42
CA ASP A 145 -3.04 -20.29 17.93
C ASP A 145 -3.26 -19.77 19.36
N SER A 146 -2.17 -19.40 20.05
CA SER A 146 -2.17 -18.78 21.37
C SER A 146 -1.17 -17.63 21.48
N GLU A 147 -1.36 -16.74 22.46
CA GLU A 147 -0.42 -15.66 22.76
C GLU A 147 0.99 -16.17 23.08
N GLN A 148 1.10 -17.33 23.74
CA GLN A 148 2.38 -17.95 24.10
C GLN A 148 3.16 -18.41 22.86
N GLU A 149 2.47 -19.01 21.89
CA GLU A 149 3.06 -19.46 20.63
C GLU A 149 3.52 -18.26 19.79
N ALA A 150 2.68 -17.24 19.66
CA ALA A 150 3.01 -16.03 18.92
C ALA A 150 4.17 -15.26 19.56
N SER A 151 4.26 -15.24 20.91
CA SER A 151 5.38 -14.64 21.63
C SER A 151 6.70 -15.39 21.40
N SER A 152 6.63 -16.72 21.29
CA SER A 152 7.80 -17.54 20.94
C SER A 152 8.24 -17.29 19.50
N ALA A 153 7.29 -17.10 18.58
CA ALA A 153 7.57 -16.73 17.20
C ALA A 153 8.21 -15.32 17.10
N LEU A 154 7.79 -14.36 17.94
CA LEU A 154 8.38 -13.02 17.97
C LEU A 154 9.88 -13.09 18.23
N ALA A 155 10.28 -13.87 19.25
CA ALA A 155 11.69 -14.02 19.62
C ALA A 155 12.57 -14.64 18.50
N GLN A 156 11.97 -15.35 17.55
CA GLN A 156 12.69 -15.94 16.41
C GLN A 156 12.66 -15.07 15.15
N LYS A 157 11.59 -14.30 14.96
CA LYS A 157 11.31 -13.58 13.71
C LYS A 157 11.58 -12.08 13.76
N TRP A 158 11.52 -11.47 14.94
CA TRP A 158 11.83 -10.06 15.12
C TRP A 158 13.32 -9.91 15.42
N THR A 159 14.02 -9.17 14.56
CA THR A 159 15.46 -8.96 14.65
C THR A 159 15.79 -7.48 14.64
N VAL A 160 16.78 -7.11 15.45
CA VAL A 160 17.38 -5.77 15.48
C VAL A 160 18.89 -5.96 15.41
N ILE A 161 19.48 -5.74 14.24
CA ILE A 161 20.88 -6.10 13.94
C ILE A 161 21.58 -4.90 13.32
N ALA A 162 22.79 -4.59 13.78
CA ALA A 162 23.65 -3.58 13.19
C ALA A 162 24.64 -4.25 12.22
N GLU A 163 24.58 -3.89 10.94
CA GLU A 163 25.47 -4.36 9.89
C GLU A 163 26.11 -3.16 9.17
N GLY A 164 27.43 -3.03 9.26
CA GLY A 164 28.14 -1.88 8.69
C GLY A 164 27.73 -0.57 9.36
N ASP A 165 27.15 0.35 8.58
CA ASP A 165 26.63 1.65 9.03
C ASP A 165 25.10 1.70 9.17
N THR A 166 24.43 0.55 9.07
CA THR A 166 22.97 0.44 9.08
C THR A 166 22.47 -0.41 10.26
N LEU A 167 21.51 0.12 11.01
CA LEU A 167 20.76 -0.63 12.02
C LEU A 167 19.43 -1.11 11.41
N THR A 168 19.28 -2.41 11.25
CA THR A 168 18.11 -3.03 10.60
C THR A 168 17.17 -3.61 11.64
N MET A 169 15.90 -3.18 11.61
CA MET A 169 14.79 -3.70 12.40
C MET A 169 13.84 -4.43 11.45
N LYS A 170 13.74 -5.76 11.58
CA LYS A 170 13.01 -6.59 10.61
C LYS A 170 12.12 -7.61 11.29
N LEU A 171 10.87 -7.67 10.84
CA LEU A 171 9.97 -8.79 11.11
C LEU A 171 9.94 -9.71 9.89
N GLU A 172 10.44 -10.94 10.02
CA GLU A 172 10.37 -11.92 8.94
C GLU A 172 8.93 -12.28 8.58
N GLY A 173 8.50 -11.80 7.40
CA GLY A 173 7.22 -12.18 6.79
C GLY A 173 7.16 -13.67 6.43
N ASN A 174 5.95 -14.21 6.31
CA ASN A 174 5.77 -15.59 5.89
C ASN A 174 5.92 -15.70 4.36
N SER A 175 6.78 -16.60 3.88
CA SER A 175 7.12 -16.73 2.46
C SER A 175 6.13 -17.61 1.66
N GLY A 176 4.91 -17.79 2.17
CA GLY A 176 3.89 -18.61 1.52
C GLY A 176 3.11 -17.81 0.48
N TRP A 177 2.97 -18.31 -0.75
CA TRP A 177 2.16 -17.66 -1.79
C TRP A 177 0.67 -17.42 -1.42
N LEU A 178 0.17 -18.06 -0.35
CA LEU A 178 -1.17 -17.87 0.20
C LEU A 178 -1.20 -17.08 1.52
N SER A 179 -0.05 -16.79 2.16
CA SER A 179 -0.04 -16.11 3.48
C SER A 179 -0.40 -14.63 3.42
N ASN A 180 -0.43 -14.04 2.22
CA ASN A 180 -0.84 -12.64 2.00
C ASN A 180 -2.33 -12.52 1.64
N ILE A 181 -3.06 -13.65 1.56
CA ILE A 181 -4.49 -13.67 1.24
C ILE A 181 -5.29 -13.58 2.55
N HIS A 182 -5.49 -12.36 3.04
CA HIS A 182 -6.36 -12.08 4.18
C HIS A 182 -7.82 -12.01 3.71
N ILE A 183 -8.52 -13.15 3.65
CA ILE A 183 -9.98 -13.17 3.48
C ILE A 183 -10.58 -13.33 4.89
N GLY A 184 -10.68 -12.23 5.62
CA GLY A 184 -11.26 -12.20 6.97
C GLY A 184 -11.54 -10.77 7.40
N PHE A 185 -12.68 -10.55 8.08
CA PHE A 185 -13.09 -9.25 8.62
C PHE A 185 -12.42 -8.92 9.97
N ASN A 186 -11.32 -9.58 10.31
CA ASN A 186 -10.63 -9.39 11.58
C ASN A 186 -9.45 -8.43 11.36
N PHE A 187 -9.76 -7.14 11.40
CA PHE A 187 -8.76 -6.07 11.26
C PHE A 187 -7.94 -5.98 12.55
N LYS A 188 -6.86 -6.75 12.64
CA LYS A 188 -5.79 -6.42 13.57
C LYS A 188 -5.02 -5.24 13.01
N ASP A 189 -4.71 -4.29 13.86
CA ASP A 189 -3.93 -3.10 13.52
C ASP A 189 -2.55 -3.23 14.18
N PRO A 190 -1.61 -4.00 13.58
CA PRO A 190 -0.23 -3.98 14.05
C PRO A 190 0.34 -2.57 13.89
N TYR A 191 1.20 -2.18 14.83
CA TYR A 191 1.89 -0.91 14.77
C TYR A 191 3.28 -0.98 15.44
N LEU A 192 4.16 -0.08 15.02
CA LEU A 192 5.48 0.11 15.58
C LEU A 192 5.77 1.61 15.67
N ASN A 193 6.04 2.10 16.88
CA ASN A 193 6.52 3.44 17.15
C ASN A 193 8.04 3.36 17.37
N VAL A 194 8.80 4.20 16.70
CA VAL A 194 10.25 4.28 16.83
C VAL A 194 10.67 5.73 17.08
N SER A 195 11.37 5.96 18.18
CA SER A 195 12.09 7.20 18.45
C SER A 195 13.57 6.96 18.20
N LEU A 196 14.17 7.73 17.29
CA LEU A 196 15.55 7.50 16.84
C LEU A 196 16.34 8.82 16.75
N PRO A 197 17.68 8.81 16.83
CA PRO A 197 18.49 10.01 16.69
C PRO A 197 18.21 10.73 15.36
N SER A 198 17.77 11.99 15.42
CA SER A 198 17.27 12.71 14.24
C SER A 198 18.28 12.87 13.11
N ASN A 199 19.58 12.73 13.39
CA ASN A 199 20.67 12.81 12.41
C ASN A 199 20.89 11.52 11.60
N LEU A 200 20.13 10.45 11.85
CA LEU A 200 20.18 9.24 11.04
C LEU A 200 19.30 9.36 9.80
N ALA A 201 19.75 8.80 8.69
CA ALA A 201 18.88 8.49 7.57
C ALA A 201 17.95 7.34 7.94
N VAL A 202 16.77 7.31 7.33
CA VAL A 202 15.76 6.27 7.61
C VAL A 202 15.25 5.66 6.31
N GLU A 203 15.18 4.34 6.27
CA GLU A 203 14.56 3.55 5.20
C GLU A 203 13.43 2.74 5.81
N VAL A 204 12.21 2.85 5.28
CA VAL A 204 11.03 2.13 5.78
C VAL A 204 10.33 1.41 4.65
N GLU A 205 10.14 0.11 4.82
CA GLU A 205 9.36 -0.71 3.90
C GLU A 205 8.22 -1.41 4.65
N THR A 206 7.00 -1.25 4.13
CA THR A 206 5.83 -2.03 4.55
C THR A 206 4.97 -2.46 3.38
N SER A 207 4.39 -3.66 3.39
CA SER A 207 3.46 -4.01 2.30
C SER A 207 2.10 -3.35 2.53
N ASP A 208 1.57 -3.44 3.74
CA ASP A 208 0.27 -2.85 4.08
C ASP A 208 0.34 -2.11 5.42
N GLY A 209 0.26 -0.78 5.36
CA GLY A 209 0.28 0.04 6.56
C GLY A 209 0.65 1.48 6.28
N SER A 210 0.19 2.40 7.12
CA SER A 210 0.57 3.82 7.03
C SER A 210 1.94 4.06 7.64
N ILE A 211 2.72 4.94 7.02
CA ILE A 211 3.99 5.42 7.58
C ILE A 211 3.79 6.89 7.96
N GLU A 212 4.02 7.22 9.22
CA GLU A 212 4.10 8.58 9.73
C GLU A 212 5.56 8.83 10.13
N ALA A 213 6.19 9.89 9.62
CA ALA A 213 7.58 10.21 9.91
C ALA A 213 7.79 11.71 10.15
N GLY A 214 8.42 12.03 11.28
CA GLY A 214 8.61 13.40 11.75
C GLY A 214 10.00 13.69 12.30
N ASN A 215 10.42 14.95 12.25
CA ASN A 215 11.60 15.49 12.95
C ASN A 215 12.95 14.87 12.53
N LEU A 216 13.15 14.63 11.23
CA LEU A 216 14.35 13.99 10.70
C LEU A 216 15.32 15.02 10.08
N GLN A 217 16.63 14.86 10.27
CA GLN A 217 17.64 15.78 9.73
C GLN A 217 18.30 15.27 8.44
N SER A 218 18.50 13.96 8.30
CA SER A 218 19.24 13.39 7.17
C SER A 218 18.36 13.00 5.98
N GLY A 219 17.07 12.75 6.22
CA GLY A 219 16.09 12.38 5.19
C GLY A 219 15.45 11.01 5.42
N ILE A 220 14.54 10.64 4.54
CA ILE A 220 13.79 9.37 4.62
C ILE A 220 13.48 8.81 3.23
N GLU A 221 13.63 7.49 3.10
CA GLU A 221 13.07 6.65 2.04
C GLU A 221 11.91 5.83 2.61
N ALA A 222 10.72 5.91 2.00
CA ALA A 222 9.51 5.27 2.52
C ALA A 222 8.69 4.60 1.42
N ASP A 223 8.55 3.28 1.51
CA ASP A 223 7.82 2.46 0.56
C ASP A 223 6.63 1.74 1.24
N THR A 224 5.43 1.92 0.69
CA THR A 224 4.24 1.17 1.12
C THR A 224 3.30 0.81 -0.02
N SER A 225 2.80 -0.42 -0.12
CA SER A 225 1.85 -0.73 -1.20
C SER A 225 0.48 -0.07 -0.95
N ASN A 226 -0.08 -0.23 0.26
CA ASN A 226 -1.46 0.16 0.56
C ASN A 226 -1.63 0.97 1.87
N GLY A 227 -0.93 2.10 2.01
CA GLY A 227 -1.11 2.93 3.21
C GLY A 227 -0.79 4.40 3.00
N ARG A 228 -1.35 5.24 3.87
CA ARG A 228 -1.04 6.68 3.88
C ARG A 228 0.42 6.89 4.26
N LEU A 229 1.10 7.77 3.53
CA LEU A 229 2.41 8.32 3.89
C LEU A 229 2.18 9.74 4.42
N ASP A 230 2.58 10.01 5.65
CA ASP A 230 2.52 11.34 6.27
C ASP A 230 3.91 11.71 6.78
N ILE A 231 4.59 12.57 6.04
CA ILE A 231 5.99 12.92 6.26
C ILE A 231 6.08 14.42 6.55
N HIS A 232 6.65 14.78 7.69
CA HIS A 232 6.73 16.19 8.09
C HIS A 232 8.04 16.53 8.81
N ASP A 233 8.42 17.81 8.77
CA ASP A 233 9.57 18.36 9.50
C ASP A 233 10.88 17.61 9.22
N VAL A 234 11.24 17.52 7.94
CA VAL A 234 12.43 16.82 7.45
C VAL A 234 13.43 17.83 6.89
N ALA A 235 14.66 17.87 7.41
CA ALA A 235 15.70 18.78 6.92
C ALA A 235 16.51 18.23 5.73
N GLY A 236 16.46 16.92 5.51
CA GLY A 236 17.03 16.23 4.36
C GLY A 236 15.97 15.82 3.33
N GLY A 237 16.38 15.04 2.32
CA GLY A 237 15.49 14.64 1.23
C GLY A 237 14.41 13.64 1.65
N VAL A 238 13.34 13.57 0.86
CA VAL A 238 12.24 12.60 1.01
C VAL A 238 12.06 11.86 -0.31
N ASP A 239 12.23 10.53 -0.30
CA ASP A 239 11.82 9.64 -1.39
C ASP A 239 10.69 8.74 -0.89
N ALA A 240 9.48 8.89 -1.44
CA ALA A 240 8.29 8.24 -0.89
C ALA A 240 7.40 7.66 -1.98
N HIS A 241 7.12 6.36 -1.87
CA HIS A 241 6.42 5.60 -2.89
C HIS A 241 5.22 4.84 -2.32
N THR A 242 4.08 4.90 -3.02
CA THR A 242 2.95 4.03 -2.72
C THR A 242 2.11 3.64 -3.93
N SER A 243 1.34 2.54 -3.87
CA SER A 243 0.40 2.23 -4.95
C SER A 243 -0.95 2.91 -4.75
N ASN A 244 -1.55 2.76 -3.57
CA ASN A 244 -2.93 3.20 -3.32
C ASN A 244 -3.06 4.27 -2.22
N GLY A 245 -1.99 4.55 -1.50
CA GLY A 245 -1.97 5.48 -0.38
C GLY A 245 -1.96 6.95 -0.76
N THR A 246 -2.58 7.81 0.05
CA THR A 246 -2.36 9.28 -0.02
C THR A 246 -0.98 9.61 0.52
N ILE A 247 -0.28 10.55 -0.11
CA ILE A 247 1.01 11.07 0.36
C ILE A 247 0.85 12.50 0.84
N THR A 248 1.27 12.79 2.06
CA THR A 248 1.38 14.14 2.61
C THR A 248 2.84 14.42 2.93
N ALA A 249 3.36 15.54 2.44
CA ALA A 249 4.71 16.02 2.73
C ALA A 249 4.65 17.48 3.18
N GLN A 250 5.12 17.77 4.40
CA GLN A 250 5.06 19.11 5.00
C GLN A 250 6.41 19.54 5.58
N ASN A 251 6.80 20.80 5.41
CA ASN A 251 8.03 21.36 6.00
C ASN A 251 9.28 20.53 5.67
N VAL A 252 9.53 20.28 4.40
CA VAL A 252 10.67 19.49 3.94
C VAL A 252 11.72 20.42 3.34
N LYS A 253 12.98 20.25 3.74
CA LYS A 253 14.14 20.93 3.14
C LYS A 253 14.94 19.92 2.33
N GLY A 254 15.29 20.25 1.11
CA GLY A 254 15.98 19.35 0.18
C GLY A 254 15.06 18.75 -0.88
N GLU A 255 15.56 17.72 -1.56
CA GLU A 255 14.86 17.09 -2.68
C GLU A 255 13.68 16.24 -2.21
N VAL A 256 12.53 16.41 -2.85
CA VAL A 256 11.30 15.66 -2.59
C VAL A 256 10.90 14.88 -3.84
N LYS A 257 10.83 13.55 -3.72
CA LYS A 257 10.41 12.63 -4.78
C LYS A 257 9.24 11.78 -4.28
N LEU A 258 8.05 12.04 -4.82
CA LEU A 258 6.81 11.34 -4.44
C LEU A 258 6.22 10.61 -5.64
N VAL A 259 5.94 9.32 -5.48
CA VAL A 259 5.32 8.50 -6.52
C VAL A 259 4.11 7.76 -5.98
N SER A 260 2.98 7.89 -6.66
CA SER A 260 1.76 7.14 -6.37
C SER A 260 1.11 6.58 -7.64
N SER A 261 0.42 5.45 -7.56
CA SER A 261 -0.45 5.03 -8.68
C SER A 261 -1.81 5.73 -8.57
N ASN A 262 -2.46 5.63 -7.42
CA ASN A 262 -3.85 6.05 -7.26
C ASN A 262 -4.07 7.16 -6.21
N GLY A 263 -3.11 7.36 -5.33
CA GLY A 263 -3.23 8.27 -4.21
C GLY A 263 -3.10 9.74 -4.57
N ALA A 264 -3.88 10.57 -3.88
CA ALA A 264 -3.69 12.01 -3.89
C ALA A 264 -2.38 12.39 -3.17
N MET A 265 -1.81 13.52 -3.57
CA MET A 265 -0.62 14.09 -2.96
C MET A 265 -0.93 15.50 -2.45
N SER A 266 -0.54 15.78 -1.21
CA SER A 266 -0.65 17.10 -0.59
C SER A 266 0.73 17.54 -0.10
N LEU A 267 1.26 18.59 -0.70
CA LEU A 267 2.59 19.12 -0.41
C LEU A 267 2.49 20.53 0.15
N GLY A 268 3.24 20.80 1.21
CA GLY A 268 3.28 22.12 1.85
C GLY A 268 4.69 22.49 2.31
N ASN A 269 5.09 23.75 2.13
CA ASN A 269 6.38 24.27 2.61
C ASN A 269 7.58 23.37 2.23
N ILE A 270 7.76 23.16 0.94
CA ILE A 270 8.89 22.42 0.36
C ILE A 270 9.96 23.41 -0.05
N ASP A 271 11.13 23.32 0.58
CA ASP A 271 12.31 24.12 0.30
C ASP A 271 13.36 23.29 -0.45
N GLY A 272 13.22 23.20 -1.77
CA GLY A 272 14.09 22.40 -2.63
C GLY A 272 13.43 21.99 -3.95
N SER A 273 14.04 21.02 -4.63
CA SER A 273 13.47 20.41 -5.84
C SER A 273 12.30 19.49 -5.52
N LEU A 274 11.33 19.42 -6.42
CA LEU A 274 10.13 18.61 -6.26
C LEU A 274 9.85 17.77 -7.50
N TYR A 275 9.81 16.46 -7.32
CA TYR A 275 9.26 15.51 -8.28
C TYR A 275 8.02 14.84 -7.68
N ALA A 276 6.86 15.01 -8.31
CA ALA A 276 5.61 14.39 -7.87
C ALA A 276 4.90 13.71 -9.04
N LYS A 277 4.61 12.41 -8.94
CA LYS A 277 3.97 11.65 -10.02
C LYS A 277 2.82 10.79 -9.51
N SER A 278 1.62 11.02 -10.04
CA SER A 278 0.46 10.15 -9.82
C SER A 278 -0.09 9.60 -11.14
N SER A 279 -0.78 8.46 -11.15
CA SER A 279 -1.58 8.07 -12.33
C SER A 279 -3.00 8.62 -12.23
N ASN A 280 -3.63 8.51 -11.07
CA ASN A 280 -5.04 8.88 -10.87
C ASN A 280 -5.28 9.96 -9.82
N GLY A 281 -4.31 10.21 -8.95
CA GLY A 281 -4.47 11.11 -7.81
C GLY A 281 -4.33 12.58 -8.16
N LYS A 282 -5.09 13.42 -7.45
CA LYS A 282 -4.89 14.87 -7.46
C LYS A 282 -3.56 15.22 -6.78
N ILE A 283 -2.81 16.14 -7.35
CA ILE A 283 -1.62 16.73 -6.74
C ILE A 283 -1.98 18.16 -6.29
N THR A 284 -1.85 18.45 -5.00
CA THR A 284 -2.04 19.79 -4.42
C THR A 284 -0.73 20.23 -3.80
N ILE A 285 -0.21 21.38 -4.22
CA ILE A 285 1.06 21.95 -3.75
C ILE A 285 0.76 23.34 -3.20
N ASN A 286 1.14 23.62 -1.96
CA ASN A 286 1.06 24.94 -1.35
C ASN A 286 2.44 25.30 -0.81
N SER A 287 3.32 25.83 -1.67
CA SER A 287 4.71 26.08 -1.31
C SER A 287 5.31 27.23 -2.11
N GLY A 288 6.30 27.90 -1.53
CA GLY A 288 7.23 28.72 -2.30
C GLY A 288 8.04 27.86 -3.25
N ILE A 289 8.39 28.40 -4.42
CA ILE A 289 9.27 27.74 -5.38
C ILE A 289 10.69 28.18 -5.11
N THR A 290 11.50 27.30 -4.53
CA THR A 290 12.93 27.52 -4.25
C THR A 290 13.85 26.59 -5.05
N GLY A 291 13.27 25.69 -5.83
CA GLY A 291 13.97 24.72 -6.67
C GLY A 291 13.16 24.34 -7.92
N GLU A 292 13.68 23.41 -8.72
CA GLU A 292 12.98 22.94 -9.92
C GLU A 292 11.86 21.97 -9.57
N TRP A 293 10.69 22.14 -10.19
CA TRP A 293 9.53 21.28 -9.97
C TRP A 293 9.14 20.52 -11.23
N LYS A 294 8.82 19.24 -11.07
CA LYS A 294 8.25 18.38 -12.10
C LYS A 294 7.11 17.57 -11.51
N CYS A 295 5.89 17.98 -11.81
CA CYS A 295 4.68 17.36 -11.27
C CYS A 295 3.83 16.81 -12.42
N SER A 296 3.42 15.55 -12.32
CA SER A 296 2.66 14.89 -13.37
C SER A 296 1.54 13.99 -12.86
N SER A 297 0.40 14.02 -13.55
CA SER A 297 -0.75 13.17 -13.24
C SER A 297 -1.54 12.78 -14.48
N SER A 298 -1.76 11.49 -14.76
CA SER A 298 -2.53 11.12 -15.95
C SER A 298 -3.99 11.59 -15.88
N ASN A 299 -4.67 11.33 -14.77
CA ASN A 299 -6.11 11.61 -14.63
C ASN A 299 -6.48 12.65 -13.56
N GLY A 300 -5.64 12.83 -12.56
CA GLY A 300 -5.88 13.78 -11.47
C GLY A 300 -5.50 15.22 -11.84
N LYS A 301 -6.15 16.19 -11.21
CA LYS A 301 -5.83 17.62 -11.33
C LYS A 301 -4.52 17.95 -10.63
N ILE A 302 -3.83 18.96 -11.13
CA ILE A 302 -2.69 19.57 -10.44
C ILE A 302 -3.13 20.97 -9.99
N ILE A 303 -3.02 21.26 -8.70
CA ILE A 303 -3.30 22.57 -8.13
C ILE A 303 -2.04 23.05 -7.41
N ALA A 304 -1.48 24.16 -7.86
CA ALA A 304 -0.32 24.80 -7.24
C ALA A 304 -0.73 26.18 -6.70
N GLY A 305 -0.69 26.32 -5.38
CA GLY A 305 -0.73 27.58 -4.67
C GLY A 305 0.69 28.04 -4.36
N VAL A 306 1.07 29.21 -4.86
CA VAL A 306 2.41 29.79 -4.65
C VAL A 306 2.29 31.19 -4.02
N PRO A 307 3.26 31.66 -3.23
CA PRO A 307 3.25 33.02 -2.69
C PRO A 307 3.28 34.09 -3.80
N ALA A 308 2.75 35.30 -3.55
CA ALA A 308 2.85 36.43 -4.50
C ALA A 308 4.30 36.74 -4.93
N ALA A 309 5.24 36.67 -3.99
CA ALA A 309 6.66 36.92 -4.21
C ALA A 309 7.40 35.68 -4.77
N THR A 310 6.87 35.08 -5.83
CA THR A 310 7.45 33.91 -6.50
C THR A 310 8.27 34.31 -7.73
N ASP A 311 9.41 33.66 -7.93
CA ASP A 311 10.29 33.86 -9.08
C ASP A 311 10.46 32.56 -9.89
N ALA A 312 9.56 32.30 -10.83
CA ALA A 312 9.52 31.04 -11.56
C ALA A 312 8.91 31.16 -12.96
N THR A 313 9.44 30.37 -13.88
CA THR A 313 8.82 30.06 -15.17
C THR A 313 8.05 28.75 -15.03
N ILE A 314 6.73 28.82 -15.17
CA ILE A 314 5.81 27.70 -15.05
C ILE A 314 5.33 27.30 -16.43
N THR A 315 5.69 26.11 -16.89
CA THR A 315 5.14 25.49 -18.09
C THR A 315 4.11 24.44 -17.69
N ALA A 316 2.93 24.49 -18.30
CA ALA A 316 1.87 23.55 -18.03
C ALA A 316 1.28 22.94 -19.30
N ASP A 317 0.95 21.65 -19.20
CA ASP A 317 0.46 20.83 -20.31
C ASP A 317 -0.75 19.98 -19.87
N THR A 318 -1.82 20.02 -20.65
CA THR A 318 -2.98 19.12 -20.53
C THR A 318 -3.61 18.77 -21.88
N SER A 319 -3.95 17.49 -22.08
CA SER A 319 -4.54 17.04 -23.35
C SER A 319 -6.07 17.22 -23.41
N ASN A 320 -6.77 16.90 -22.32
CA ASN A 320 -8.24 16.92 -22.26
C ASN A 320 -8.77 17.81 -21.12
N GLY A 321 -7.90 18.57 -20.46
CA GLY A 321 -8.25 19.52 -19.41
C GLY A 321 -8.15 20.98 -19.86
N SER A 322 -7.96 21.86 -18.88
CA SER A 322 -7.72 23.29 -19.10
C SER A 322 -6.73 23.83 -18.09
N LEU A 323 -5.96 24.84 -18.51
CA LEU A 323 -5.16 25.68 -17.63
C LEU A 323 -6.05 26.73 -16.95
N LYS A 324 -5.89 26.90 -15.64
CA LYS A 324 -6.73 27.77 -14.79
C LYS A 324 -5.88 28.53 -13.77
N GLY A 325 -6.51 29.49 -13.10
CA GLY A 325 -5.98 30.24 -11.98
C GLY A 325 -5.76 31.72 -12.30
N ASN A 326 -5.17 32.46 -11.36
CA ASN A 326 -4.98 33.91 -11.47
C ASN A 326 -3.67 34.35 -12.17
N VAL A 327 -2.83 33.40 -12.62
CA VAL A 327 -1.61 33.71 -13.38
C VAL A 327 -1.89 34.03 -14.85
N SER A 328 -1.04 34.86 -15.46
CA SER A 328 -1.14 35.20 -16.89
C SER A 328 -0.51 34.10 -17.76
N TRP A 329 -1.34 33.19 -18.26
CA TRP A 329 -0.90 32.14 -19.19
C TRP A 329 -0.66 32.70 -20.60
N ASP A 330 0.54 32.53 -21.12
CA ASP A 330 0.88 32.69 -22.54
C ASP A 330 0.78 31.34 -23.24
N GLY A 331 -0.21 31.19 -24.12
CA GLY A 331 -0.45 29.94 -24.85
C GLY A 331 -1.93 29.70 -25.14
N SER A 332 -2.31 28.42 -25.12
CA SER A 332 -3.65 27.90 -25.37
C SER A 332 -4.25 27.29 -24.11
N ASP A 333 -5.53 26.90 -24.17
CA ASP A 333 -6.25 26.30 -23.05
C ASP A 333 -5.59 25.02 -22.51
N GLY A 334 -4.83 24.28 -23.34
CA GLY A 334 -4.20 23.00 -22.99
C GLY A 334 -2.67 23.05 -22.87
N HIS A 335 -2.02 24.14 -23.27
CA HIS A 335 -0.57 24.29 -23.17
C HIS A 335 -0.24 25.76 -23.01
N GLY A 336 0.55 26.11 -22.01
CA GLY A 336 0.89 27.50 -21.75
C GLY A 336 2.06 27.65 -20.79
N THR A 337 2.66 28.83 -20.86
CA THR A 337 3.74 29.25 -19.96
C THR A 337 3.31 30.49 -19.20
N ALA A 338 3.56 30.53 -17.89
CA ALA A 338 3.40 31.71 -17.06
C ALA A 338 4.75 32.08 -16.45
N VAL A 339 5.14 33.34 -16.54
CA VAL A 339 6.38 33.85 -15.92
C VAL A 339 6.02 34.70 -14.72
N LEU A 340 6.51 34.31 -13.56
CA LEU A 340 6.38 35.03 -12.29
C LEU A 340 7.76 35.59 -11.90
N GLY A 341 7.81 36.85 -11.47
CA GLY A 341 9.07 37.50 -11.11
C GLY A 341 10.04 37.62 -12.31
N SER A 342 11.26 37.14 -12.15
CA SER A 342 12.30 37.11 -13.19
C SER A 342 12.36 35.79 -13.98
N GLY A 343 11.62 34.77 -13.54
CA GLY A 343 11.55 33.45 -14.14
C GLY A 343 12.68 32.50 -13.77
N THR A 344 13.40 32.71 -12.65
CA THR A 344 14.64 31.99 -12.30
C THR A 344 14.44 30.48 -12.15
N HIS A 345 13.42 30.05 -11.40
CA HIS A 345 13.16 28.62 -11.18
C HIS A 345 12.27 28.03 -12.29
N LYS A 346 12.48 26.76 -12.62
CA LYS A 346 11.70 26.05 -13.64
C LYS A 346 10.67 25.13 -13.00
N VAL A 347 9.42 25.25 -13.44
CA VAL A 347 8.31 24.42 -12.98
C VAL A 347 7.60 23.82 -14.19
N SER A 348 7.45 22.49 -14.19
CA SER A 348 6.72 21.74 -15.21
C SER A 348 5.55 20.99 -14.58
N LEU A 349 4.34 21.32 -15.01
CA LEU A 349 3.09 20.73 -14.52
C LEU A 349 2.36 20.05 -15.67
N SER A 350 2.25 18.72 -15.67
CA SER A 350 1.65 17.99 -16.80
C SER A 350 0.52 17.06 -16.38
N THR A 351 -0.58 17.04 -17.12
CA THR A 351 -1.65 16.05 -16.95
C THR A 351 -2.25 15.62 -18.28
N SER A 352 -2.92 14.47 -18.37
CA SER A 352 -3.60 14.07 -19.60
C SER A 352 -5.07 14.45 -19.59
N ASN A 353 -5.76 14.20 -18.48
CA ASN A 353 -7.21 14.42 -18.37
C ASN A 353 -7.60 15.42 -17.26
N GLY A 354 -6.66 15.82 -16.41
CA GLY A 354 -6.90 16.81 -15.37
C GLY A 354 -6.77 18.26 -15.87
N SER A 355 -7.28 19.20 -15.09
CA SER A 355 -6.90 20.62 -15.22
C SER A 355 -5.63 20.89 -14.42
N VAL A 356 -4.85 21.88 -14.87
CA VAL A 356 -3.77 22.48 -14.09
C VAL A 356 -4.26 23.85 -13.61
N THR A 357 -4.28 24.07 -12.30
CA THR A 357 -4.61 25.37 -11.70
C THR A 357 -3.38 25.91 -10.99
N VAL A 358 -3.01 27.15 -11.29
CA VAL A 358 -1.93 27.85 -10.59
C VAL A 358 -2.47 29.18 -10.04
N ASP A 359 -2.46 29.32 -8.72
CA ASP A 359 -2.90 30.51 -8.03
C ASP A 359 -1.76 31.11 -7.21
N THR A 360 -1.57 32.41 -7.34
CA THR A 360 -0.74 33.21 -6.44
C THR A 360 -1.59 33.64 -5.25
N ALA A 361 -1.11 33.41 -4.03
CA ALA A 361 -1.73 33.96 -2.83
C ALA A 361 -1.61 35.49 -2.85
N GLU A 362 -2.70 36.20 -2.58
CA GLU A 362 -2.75 37.68 -2.52
C GLU A 362 -1.86 38.28 -1.44
#